data_AF-A0AAD9X9V4-F1
#
_entry.id   AF-A0AAD9X9V4-F1
#
_cell.length_a   1.000
_cell.length_b   1.000
_cell.length_c   1.000
_cell.angle_alpha   90.00
_cell.angle_beta   90.00
_cell.angle_gamma   90.00
#
_symmetry.space_group_name_H-M   'P 1'
#
loop_
_entity.id
_entity.type
_entity.pdbx_description
1 polymer ?
#
loop_
_entity_poly.entity_id
_entity_poly.type
_entity_poly.pdbx_seq_one_letter_code
_entity_poly.pdbx_strand_id
1 'polypeptide(L)'
;MTNTIEFKHVSVAVIRDLFASKYRDPRHITCPKDIVSKMREQHGIHLSYNKAYRSNEHALNQLFGGPWESFQRLSSYFYVLEQANPGIVTKIKTNS
;
A
#
# COMPACT_ATOMS: atom_id res chain seq x y z
N MET A 1 -12.30 -31.09 -14.45
CA MET A 1 -13.02 -30.03 -13.70
C MET A 1 -12.26 -29.77 -12.41
N THR A 2 -11.41 -28.76 -12.36
CA THR A 2 -10.73 -28.36 -11.12
C THR A 2 -11.68 -27.49 -10.31
N ASN A 3 -12.22 -28.04 -9.21
CA ASN A 3 -12.98 -27.25 -8.24
C ASN A 3 -12.03 -26.21 -7.62
N THR A 4 -12.12 -24.98 -8.09
CA THR A 4 -11.48 -23.83 -7.47
C THR A 4 -12.23 -23.55 -6.16
N ILE A 5 -11.75 -24.14 -5.06
CA ILE A 5 -12.23 -23.82 -3.72
C ILE A 5 -11.70 -22.41 -3.41
N GLU A 6 -12.51 -21.39 -3.68
CA GLU A 6 -12.25 -20.06 -3.14
C GLU A 6 -12.40 -20.13 -1.62
N PHE A 7 -11.30 -19.99 -0.88
CA PHE A 7 -11.37 -19.84 0.57
C PHE A 7 -12.06 -18.50 0.89
N LYS A 8 -13.38 -18.57 1.05
CA LYS A 8 -14.29 -17.43 1.28
C LYS A 8 -13.96 -16.67 2.57
N HIS A 9 -13.21 -17.27 3.49
CA HIS A 9 -13.03 -16.81 4.87
C HIS A 9 -11.71 -16.08 5.19
N VAL A 10 -10.80 -15.89 4.23
CA VAL A 10 -9.61 -15.06 4.51
C VAL A 10 -10.02 -13.58 4.46
N SER A 11 -9.92 -12.90 5.61
CA SER A 11 -10.24 -11.48 5.73
C SER A 11 -9.05 -10.60 5.32
N VAL A 12 -9.35 -9.40 4.83
CA VAL A 12 -8.36 -8.37 4.47
C VAL A 12 -7.38 -8.10 5.62
N ALA A 13 -7.87 -8.08 6.85
CA ALA A 13 -7.06 -7.86 8.05
C ALA A 13 -6.05 -8.99 8.30
N VAL A 14 -6.46 -10.26 8.12
CA VAL A 14 -5.55 -11.41 8.28
C VAL A 14 -4.43 -11.38 7.24
N ILE A 15 -4.76 -11.02 5.99
CA ILE A 15 -3.76 -10.88 4.92
C ILE A 15 -2.79 -9.75 5.26
N ARG A 16 -3.30 -8.59 5.69
CA ARG A 16 -2.45 -7.49 6.15
C ARG A 16 -1.47 -7.96 7.23
N ASP A 17 -1.97 -8.61 8.28
CA ASP A 17 -1.15 -9.00 9.44
C ASP A 17 -0.06 -10.00 9.07
N LEU A 18 -0.37 -10.93 8.18
CA LEU A 18 0.59 -11.89 7.65
C LEU A 18 1.74 -11.21 6.87
N PHE A 19 1.45 -10.12 6.17
CA PHE A 19 2.41 -9.37 5.36
C PHE A 19 2.96 -8.11 6.06
N ALA A 20 2.56 -7.83 7.30
CA ALA A 20 2.89 -6.60 8.04
C ALA A 20 4.40 -6.29 8.10
N SER A 21 5.23 -7.33 8.27
CA SER A 21 6.68 -7.20 8.29
C SER A 21 7.26 -6.73 6.95
N LYS A 22 6.65 -7.12 5.83
CA LYS A 22 7.09 -6.73 4.47
C LYS A 22 6.72 -5.29 4.15
N TYR A 23 5.62 -4.78 4.70
CA TYR A 23 5.22 -3.38 4.54
C TYR A 23 6.14 -2.40 5.27
N ARG A 24 6.79 -2.85 6.35
CA ARG A 24 7.70 -2.00 7.13
C ARG A 24 9.07 -1.81 6.50
N ASP A 25 9.50 -2.69 5.59
CA ASP A 25 10.75 -2.48 4.84
C ASP A 25 10.45 -1.59 3.62
N PRO A 26 10.96 -0.35 3.57
CA PRO A 26 10.74 0.57 2.44
C PRO A 26 11.24 0.01 1.10
N ARG A 27 12.13 -0.98 1.12
CA ARG A 27 12.69 -1.64 -0.07
C ARG A 27 11.76 -2.73 -0.60
N HIS A 28 10.77 -3.17 0.19
CA HIS A 28 9.81 -4.19 -0.19
C HIS A 28 8.49 -3.59 -0.66
N ILE A 29 8.43 -3.25 -1.94
CA ILE A 29 7.17 -2.95 -2.60
C ILE A 29 6.39 -4.27 -2.71
N THR A 30 5.35 -4.42 -1.91
CA THR A 30 4.49 -5.60 -1.97
C THR A 30 3.43 -5.37 -3.04
N CYS A 31 3.56 -6.05 -4.19
CA CYS A 31 2.55 -6.01 -5.24
C CYS A 31 1.42 -7.02 -4.93
N PRO A 32 0.15 -6.73 -5.28
CA PRO A 32 -0.96 -7.68 -5.10
C PRO A 32 -0.69 -9.06 -5.72
N LYS A 33 0.07 -9.13 -6.82
CA LYS A 33 0.49 -10.40 -7.45
C LYS A 33 1.38 -11.23 -6.51
N ASP A 34 2.30 -10.58 -5.80
CA ASP A 34 3.18 -11.26 -4.85
C ASP A 34 2.41 -11.80 -3.66
N ILE A 35 1.36 -11.08 -3.22
CA ILE A 35 0.47 -11.54 -2.15
C ILE A 35 -0.28 -12.79 -2.61
N VAL A 36 -0.83 -12.79 -3.82
CA VAL A 36 -1.50 -13.97 -4.39
C VAL A 36 -0.53 -15.15 -4.51
N SER A 37 0.69 -14.94 -5.03
CA SER A 37 1.68 -16.01 -5.18
C SER A 37 2.09 -16.58 -3.83
N LYS A 38 2.44 -15.72 -2.86
CA LYS A 38 2.85 -16.17 -1.52
C LYS A 38 1.73 -16.87 -0.77
N MET A 39 0.49 -16.41 -0.90
CA MET A 39 -0.66 -17.10 -0.28
C MET A 39 -0.87 -18.49 -0.86
N ARG A 40 -0.60 -18.67 -2.15
CA ARG A 40 -0.64 -19.97 -2.79
C ARG A 40 0.55 -20.86 -2.35
N GLU A 41 1.77 -20.31 -2.36
CA GLU A 41 3.00 -21.05 -2.05
C GLU A 41 3.11 -21.44 -0.57
N GLN A 42 2.79 -20.52 0.35
CA GLN A 42 3.02 -20.70 1.78
C GLN A 42 1.80 -21.28 2.50
N HIS A 43 0.60 -21.04 1.99
CA HIS A 43 -0.65 -21.40 2.67
C HIS A 43 -1.57 -22.28 1.82
N GLY A 44 -1.26 -22.54 0.55
CA GLY A 44 -2.15 -23.30 -0.35
C GLY A 44 -3.46 -22.59 -0.66
N ILE A 45 -3.56 -21.29 -0.33
CA ILE A 45 -4.80 -20.52 -0.44
C ILE A 45 -4.87 -19.85 -1.81
N HIS A 46 -5.94 -20.13 -2.55
CA HIS A 46 -6.22 -19.42 -3.78
C HIS A 46 -6.91 -18.08 -3.47
N LEU A 47 -6.11 -17.01 -3.46
CA LEU A 47 -6.56 -15.66 -3.19
C LEU A 47 -6.94 -14.93 -4.49
N SER A 48 -8.11 -14.28 -4.52
CA SER A 48 -8.48 -13.43 -5.66
C SER A 48 -7.64 -12.15 -5.69
N TYR A 49 -7.31 -11.68 -6.90
CA TYR A 49 -6.52 -10.48 -7.10
C TYR A 49 -7.11 -9.26 -6.40
N ASN A 50 -8.43 -9.04 -6.52
CA ASN A 50 -9.11 -7.92 -5.86
C ASN A 50 -8.95 -7.96 -4.34
N LYS A 51 -9.03 -9.15 -3.72
CA LYS A 51 -8.86 -9.28 -2.28
C LYS A 51 -7.41 -8.99 -1.87
N ALA A 52 -6.43 -9.42 -2.66
CA ALA A 52 -5.03 -9.04 -2.46
C ALA A 52 -4.82 -7.53 -2.59
N TYR A 53 -5.38 -6.91 -3.62
CA TYR A 53 -5.29 -5.46 -3.84
C TYR A 53 -5.89 -4.66 -2.68
N ARG A 54 -7.10 -4.99 -2.23
CA ARG A 54 -7.74 -4.28 -1.11
C ARG A 54 -7.00 -4.49 0.22
N SER A 55 -6.41 -5.67 0.42
CA SER A 55 -5.54 -5.91 1.59
C SER A 55 -4.29 -5.06 1.55
N ASN A 56 -3.70 -4.91 0.37
CA ASN A 56 -2.54 -4.07 0.13
C ASN A 56 -2.84 -2.60 0.40
N GLU A 57 -3.91 -2.08 -0.20
CA GLU A 57 -4.38 -0.69 -0.02
C GLU A 57 -4.66 -0.39 1.46
N HIS A 58 -5.37 -1.30 2.14
CA HIS A 58 -5.69 -1.12 3.55
C HIS A 58 -4.43 -1.13 4.44
N ALA A 59 -3.47 -2.01 4.17
CA ALA A 59 -2.20 -2.06 4.88
C ALA A 59 -1.39 -0.76 4.71
N LEU A 60 -1.30 -0.25 3.49
CA LEU A 60 -0.57 0.97 3.16
C LEU A 60 -1.21 2.20 3.81
N ASN A 61 -2.55 2.32 3.75
CA ASN A 61 -3.27 3.42 4.39
C ASN A 61 -3.08 3.42 5.91
N GLN A 62 -2.99 2.25 6.55
CA GLN A 62 -2.70 2.17 7.98
C GLN A 62 -1.25 2.55 8.33
N LEU A 63 -0.28 2.21 7.47
CA LEU A 63 1.13 2.45 7.74
C LEU A 63 1.56 3.89 7.43
N PHE A 64 1.05 4.46 6.34
CA PHE A 64 1.49 5.75 5.80
C PHE A 64 0.44 6.86 5.93
N GLY A 65 -0.78 6.52 6.35
CA GLY A 65 -1.93 7.40 6.26
C GLY A 65 -2.59 7.31 4.89
N GLY A 66 -3.77 7.91 4.77
CA GLY A 66 -4.45 8.01 3.49
C GLY A 66 -3.73 8.97 2.52
N PRO A 67 -4.26 9.06 1.29
CA PRO A 67 -3.77 10.02 0.31
C PRO A 67 -3.77 11.45 0.88
N TRP A 68 -4.82 11.81 1.61
CA TRP A 68 -4.99 13.16 2.18
C TRP A 68 -3.87 13.53 3.16
N GLU A 69 -3.58 12.65 4.13
CA GLU A 69 -2.51 12.86 5.10
C GLU A 69 -1.13 12.98 4.42
N SER A 70 -0.93 12.23 3.33
CA SER A 70 0.28 12.33 2.51
C SER A 70 0.34 13.68 1.77
N PHE A 71 -0.77 14.14 1.19
CA PHE A 71 -0.85 15.44 0.50
C PHE A 71 -0.64 16.63 1.44
N GLN A 72 -1.11 16.55 2.69
CA GLN A 72 -0.91 17.62 3.67
C GLN A 72 0.58 17.89 3.97
N ARG A 73 1.44 16.87 3.86
CA ARG A 73 2.89 17.01 4.11
C ARG A 73 3.66 17.68 2.97
N LEU A 74 3.09 17.75 1.76
CA LEU A 74 3.75 18.34 0.60
C LEU A 74 4.02 19.84 0.77
N SER A 75 3.07 20.58 1.36
CA SER A 75 3.26 22.01 1.63
C SER A 75 4.47 22.27 2.52
N SER A 76 4.64 21.46 3.57
CA SER A 76 5.79 21.53 4.47
C SER A 76 7.09 21.17 3.76
N TYR A 77 7.06 20.14 2.92
CA TYR A 77 8.21 19.71 2.13
C TYR A 77 8.68 20.80 1.17
N PHE A 78 7.77 21.43 0.42
CA PHE A 78 8.14 22.51 -0.50
C PHE A 78 8.73 23.72 0.23
N TYR A 79 8.18 24.08 1.40
CA TYR A 79 8.75 25.14 2.22
C TYR A 79 10.22 24.85 2.58
N VAL A 80 10.52 23.64 3.07
CA VAL A 80 11.91 23.24 3.39
C VAL A 80 12.79 23.21 2.14
N LEU A 81 12.24 22.80 1.00
CA LEU A 81 12.97 22.68 -0.27
C LEU A 81 13.41 24.05 -0.82
N GLU A 82 12.55 25.07 -0.70
CA GLU A 82 12.87 26.47 -1.04
C GLU A 82 13.96 27.05 -0.14
N GLN A 83 13.91 26.75 1.18
CA GLN A 83 14.93 27.19 2.13
C GLN A 83 16.29 26.53 1.85
N ALA A 84 16.30 25.25 1.51
CA ALA A 84 17.53 24.49 1.23
C ALA A 84 18.18 24.87 -0.11
N ASN A 85 17.40 25.36 -1.08
CA ASN A 85 17.87 25.70 -2.42
C ASN A 85 17.40 27.12 -2.82
N PRO A 86 18.14 28.16 -2.39
CA PRO A 86 17.82 29.54 -2.72
C PRO A 86 17.73 29.74 -4.24
N GLY A 87 16.56 30.15 -4.72
CA GLY A 87 16.28 30.36 -6.16
C GLY A 87 15.30 29.36 -6.78
N ILE A 88 14.96 28.27 -6.09
CA ILE A 88 13.84 27.41 -6.47
C ILE A 88 12.54 28.01 -5.91
N VAL A 89 11.53 28.18 -6.76
CA VAL A 89 10.18 28.62 -6.38
C VAL A 89 9.20 27.48 -6.69
N THR A 90 8.44 27.06 -5.68
CA THR A 90 7.49 25.96 -5.81
C THR A 90 6.09 26.44 -5.43
N LYS A 91 5.16 26.44 -6.39
CA LYS A 91 3.78 26.87 -6.17
C LYS A 91 2.83 25.68 -6.25
N ILE A 92 2.08 25.43 -5.18
CA ILE A 92 0.96 24.49 -5.19
C ILE A 92 -0.27 25.22 -5.74
N LYS A 93 -0.83 24.73 -6.84
CA LYS A 93 -2.12 25.19 -7.36
C LYS A 93 -3.18 24.16 -7.04
N THR A 94 -4.13 24.52 -6.17
CA THR A 94 -5.32 23.71 -5.92
C THR A 94 -6.40 24.16 -6.90
N ASN A 95 -6.95 23.24 -7.70
CA ASN A 95 -8.16 23.53 -8.48
C ASN A 95 -9.32 23.60 -7.49
N SER A 96 -9.77 24.81 -7.17
CA SER A 96 -11.05 25.06 -6.48
C SER A 96 -12.19 25.02 -7.48
#